data_AF-A0A6B3EAW8-F1
#
_entry.id   AF-A0A6B3EAW8-F1
#
_cell.length_a   1.000
_cell.length_b   1.000
_cell.length_c   1.000
_cell.angle_alpha   90.00
_cell.angle_beta   90.00
_cell.angle_gamma   90.00
#
_symmetry.space_group_name_H-M   'P 1'
#
loop_
_entity.id
_entity.type
_entity.pdbx_description
1 polymer ?
#
loop_
_entity_poly.entity_id
_entity_poly.type
_entity_poly.pdbx_seq_one_letter_code
_entity_poly.pdbx_strand_id
1 'polypeptide(L)' 'KEGETGFVVRGESVAETAERIVTLLGDAGLRARMGAAGRAWVEEKWRWDLLAERLKELL' A
#
# COMPACT_ATOMS: atom_id res chain seq x y z
N LYS A 1 2.60 7.17 -4.53
CA LYS A 1 1.75 8.37 -4.37
C LYS A 1 0.49 8.00 -3.59
N GLU A 2 -0.18 8.98 -2.96
CA GLU A 2 -1.49 8.78 -2.33
C GLU A 2 -2.46 8.13 -3.34
N GLY A 3 -3.15 7.05 -2.98
CA GLY A 3 -4.11 6.38 -3.87
C GLY A 3 -3.50 5.47 -4.95
N GLU A 4 -2.19 5.28 -4.99
CA GLU A 4 -1.53 4.46 -6.01
C GLU A 4 -1.45 2.98 -5.60
N THR A 5 -1.02 2.72 -4.36
CA THR A 5 -0.90 1.36 -3.79
C THR A 5 -1.98 1.06 -2.75
N GLY A 6 -2.76 2.07 -2.37
CA GLY A 6 -3.79 1.99 -1.35
C GLY A 6 -4.28 3.38 -0.93
N PHE A 7 -5.21 3.41 0.02
CA PHE A 7 -5.66 4.64 0.67
C PHE A 7 -5.13 4.69 2.09
N VAL A 8 -4.64 5.86 2.50
CA VAL A 8 -4.42 6.18 3.91
C VAL A 8 -5.66 6.92 4.39
N VAL A 9 -6.19 6.50 5.53
CA VAL A 9 -7.38 7.11 6.14
C VAL A 9 -7.06 7.50 7.57
N ARG A 10 -7.80 8.46 8.14
CA ARG A 10 -7.66 8.73 9.57
C ARG A 10 -8.17 7.54 10.37
N GLY A 11 -7.32 6.98 11.24
CA GLY A 11 -7.61 5.72 11.95
C GLY A 11 -8.85 5.75 12.86
N GLU A 12 -9.26 6.94 13.29
CA GLU A 12 -10.44 7.18 14.13
C GLU A 12 -11.72 7.50 13.31
N SER A 13 -11.60 7.62 11.98
CA SER A 13 -12.73 7.89 11.08
C SER A 13 -13.29 6.61 10.47
N VAL A 14 -14.33 6.08 11.11
CA VAL A 14 -15.09 4.93 10.57
C VAL A 14 -15.75 5.28 9.23
N ALA A 15 -16.27 6.50 9.11
CA ALA A 15 -16.93 6.96 7.89
C ALA A 15 -15.97 7.00 6.69
N GLU A 16 -14.78 7.56 6.88
CA GLU A 16 -13.76 7.62 5.82
C GLU A 16 -13.28 6.21 5.43
N THR A 17 -13.09 5.34 6.42
CA THR A 17 -12.73 3.93 6.17
C THR A 17 -13.80 3.23 5.34
N ALA A 18 -15.07 3.37 5.72
CA ALA A 18 -16.19 2.77 5.00
C ALA A 18 -16.29 3.30 3.55
N GLU A 19 -16.15 4.61 3.36
CA GLU A 19 -16.16 5.24 2.04
C GLU A 19 -15.07 4.68 1.11
N ARG A 20 -13.82 4.55 1.61
CA ARG A 20 -12.71 3.99 0.82
C ARG A 20 -12.91 2.52 0.51
N ILE A 21 -13.45 1.74 1.45
CA ILE A 21 -13.80 0.34 1.20
C ILE A 21 -14.87 0.23 0.10
N VAL A 22 -15.95 1.00 0.20
CA VAL A 22 -17.03 0.99 -0.79
C VAL A 22 -16.51 1.42 -2.17
N THR A 23 -15.72 2.49 -2.24
CA THR A 23 -15.07 2.94 -3.48
C THR A 23 -14.26 1.81 -4.12
N LEU A 24 -13.43 1.15 -3.31
CA LEU A 24 -12.57 0.08 -3.79
C LEU A 24 -13.39 -1.14 -4.25
N LEU A 25 -14.41 -1.55 -3.50
CA LEU A 25 -15.29 -2.66 -3.88
C LEU A 25 -16.20 -2.34 -5.09
N GLY A 26 -16.52 -1.06 -5.31
CA GLY A 26 -17.30 -0.59 -6.46
C GLY A 26 -16.54 -0.55 -7.79
N ASP A 27 -15.21 -0.39 -7.77
CA ASP A 27 -14.39 -0.27 -9.00
C ASP A 27 -13.36 -1.41 -9.12
N ALA A 28 -13.66 -2.39 -9.99
CA ALA A 28 -12.77 -3.52 -10.25
C ALA A 28 -11.45 -3.12 -10.92
N GLY A 29 -11.46 -2.11 -11.78
CA GLY A 29 -10.27 -1.61 -12.45
C GLY A 29 -9.31 -0.94 -11.46
N LEU A 30 -9.85 -0.13 -10.54
CA LEU A 30 -9.10 0.47 -9.45
C LEU A 30 -8.45 -0.60 -8.57
N ARG A 31 -9.21 -1.63 -8.15
CA ARG A 31 -8.67 -2.76 -7.37
C ARG A 31 -7.47 -3.42 -8.03
N ALA A 32 -7.61 -3.74 -9.32
CA ALA A 32 -6.56 -4.42 -10.07
C ALA A 32 -5.29 -3.54 -10.15
N ARG A 33 -5.45 -2.26 -10.48
CA ARG A 33 -4.32 -1.31 -10.59
C ARG A 33 -3.61 -1.10 -9.25
N MET A 34 -4.37 -0.84 -8.17
CA MET A 34 -3.78 -0.61 -6.85
C MET A 34 -3.10 -1.87 -6.31
N GLY A 35 -3.70 -3.04 -6.48
CA GLY A 35 -3.10 -4.31 -6.05
C GLY A 35 -1.80 -4.63 -6.81
N ALA A 36 -1.76 -4.39 -8.12
CA ALA A 36 -0.55 -4.56 -8.93
C ALA A 36 0.56 -3.58 -8.50
N ALA A 37 0.22 -2.31 -8.34
CA ALA A 37 1.18 -1.29 -7.88
C ALA A 37 1.71 -1.59 -6.47
N GLY A 38 0.84 -2.03 -5.54
CA GLY A 38 1.24 -2.42 -4.19
C GLY A 38 2.21 -3.59 -4.18
N ARG A 39 1.98 -4.61 -5.02
CA ARG A 39 2.91 -5.73 -5.18
C ARG A 39 4.27 -5.29 -5.70
N ALA A 40 4.29 -4.52 -6.80
CA ALA A 40 5.53 -4.02 -7.38
C ALA A 40 6.34 -3.19 -6.37
N TRP A 41 5.67 -2.35 -5.58
CA TRP A 41 6.31 -1.54 -4.55
C TRP A 41 6.99 -2.39 -3.45
N VAL A 42 6.33 -3.46 -2.98
CA VAL A 42 6.93 -4.38 -2.00
C VAL A 42 8.13 -5.10 -2.61
N GLU A 43 8.00 -5.60 -3.84
CA GLU A 43 9.08 -6.31 -4.55
C GLU A 43 10.31 -5.41 -4.79
N GLU A 44 10.10 -4.12 -5.04
CA GLU A 44 11.19 -3.16 -5.23
C GLU A 44 11.83 -2.68 -3.92
N LYS A 45 11.03 -2.40 -2.89
CA LYS A 45 11.48 -1.69 -1.68
C LYS A 45 11.75 -2.60 -0.48
N TRP A 46 11.12 -3.76 -0.43
CA TRP A 46 11.18 -4.69 0.71
C TRP A 46 11.86 -6.01 0.32
N ARG A 47 12.95 -5.92 -0.43
CA ARG A 47 13.86 -7.06 -0.60
C ARG A 47 14.62 -7.28 0.70
N TRP A 48 14.54 -8.49 1.25
CA TRP A 48 15.29 -8.89 2.44
C TRP A 48 16.78 -8.57 2.33
N ASP A 49 17.36 -8.70 1.14
CA ASP A 49 18.74 -8.32 0.85
C ASP A 49 19.04 -6.85 1.22
N LEU A 50 18.15 -5.92 0.83
CA LEU A 50 18.33 -4.49 1.09
C LEU A 50 18.17 -4.13 2.57
N LEU A 51 17.23 -4.79 3.25
CA LEU A 51 17.01 -4.60 4.69
C LEU A 51 18.18 -5.16 5.52
N ALA A 52 18.71 -6.32 5.11
CA ALA A 52 19.85 -6.94 5.77
C ALA A 52 21.12 -6.10 5.62
N GLU A 53 21.43 -5.60 4.42
CA GLU A 53 22.58 -4.71 4.22
C GLU A 53 22.44 -3.41 5.03
N ARG A 54 21.27 -2.78 5.03
CA ARG A 54 21.04 -1.56 5.82
C ARG A 54 21.14 -1.80 7.33
N LEU A 55 20.74 -2.98 7.81
CA LEU A 55 20.90 -3.34 9.21
C LEU A 55 22.37 -3.59 9.57
N LYS A 56 23.15 -4.22 8.68
CA LYS A 56 24.60 -4.40 8.87
C LYS A 56 25.34 -3.06 8.96
N GLU A 57 24.93 -2.05 8.21
CA GLU A 57 25.52 -0.70 8.28
C GLU A 57 25.24 0.03 9.61
N LEU A 58 24.23 -0.40 10.37
CA LEU A 58 23.80 0.23 11.63
C LEU A 58 24.32 -0.47 12.89
N LEU A 59 25.02 -1.62 12.75
CA LEU A 59 25.59 -2.42 13.83
C LEU A 59 27.12 -2.40 13.78
#